data_AF-A0A1H1M5K6-F1
#
_entry.id   AF-A0A1H1M5K6-F1
#
_cell.length_a   1.000
_cell.length_b   1.000
_cell.length_c   1.000
_cell.angle_alpha   90.00
_cell.angle_beta   90.00
_cell.angle_gamma   90.00
#
_symmetry.space_group_name_H-M   'P 1'
#
loop_
_entity.id
_entity.type
_entity.pdbx_description
1 polymer ?
#
loop_
_entity_poly.entity_id
_entity_poly.type
_entity_poly.pdbx_seq_one_letter_code
_entity_poly.pdbx_strand_id
1 'polypeptide(L)'
;MNIEQIFQDLKFDLQSISIKANERLLKEEQIRSSIYCSLRNQGYIVAAERNYEKNSEVECDLVFWRNSKPESESWMEIKTARYSKAKDDVRKLDKFGKNSWNNGEKGQFNSWKKDIQKFNLLNNIEVEKYFVLVEQCFDDSLFDKMNSQNLYEIKQLFGELKYNKIEFELKWNKAPVNKCIVRIFELKNYSKQPLIAH
;
A
#
# COMPACT_ATOMS: atom_id res chain seq x y z
N MET A 1 15.24 -4.40 7.10
CA MET A 1 13.96 -5.13 7.01
C MET A 1 14.12 -6.24 6.00
N ASN A 2 13.67 -7.47 6.27
CA ASN A 2 13.63 -8.51 5.23
C ASN A 2 12.31 -8.39 4.47
N ILE A 3 12.35 -7.70 3.33
CA ILE A 3 11.19 -7.47 2.46
C ILE A 3 10.64 -8.79 1.90
N GLU A 4 11.52 -9.75 1.57
CA GLU A 4 11.09 -11.04 1.05
C GLU A 4 10.26 -11.81 2.07
N GLN A 5 10.63 -11.74 3.36
CA GLN A 5 9.83 -12.35 4.42
C GLN A 5 8.45 -11.70 4.55
N ILE A 6 8.36 -10.37 4.47
CA ILE A 6 7.06 -9.66 4.47
C ILE A 6 6.19 -10.15 3.31
N PHE A 7 6.77 -10.32 2.13
CA PHE A 7 6.06 -10.84 0.97
C PHE A 7 5.59 -12.28 1.14
N GLN A 8 6.41 -13.15 1.72
CA GLN A 8 6.00 -14.54 1.97
C GLN A 8 4.90 -14.63 3.03
N ASP A 9 5.04 -13.89 4.13
CA ASP A 9 4.03 -13.87 5.20
C ASP A 9 2.70 -13.32 4.67
N LEU A 10 2.74 -12.20 3.93
CA LEU A 10 1.55 -11.63 3.30
C LEU A 10 0.93 -12.60 2.30
N LYS A 11 1.72 -13.25 1.44
CA LYS A 11 1.20 -14.28 0.54
C LYS A 11 0.49 -15.39 1.31
N PHE A 12 1.11 -15.93 2.36
CA PHE A 12 0.57 -17.01 3.16
C PHE A 12 -0.75 -16.59 3.84
N ASP A 13 -0.76 -15.44 4.52
CA ASP A 13 -1.93 -14.92 5.22
C ASP A 13 -3.09 -14.69 4.24
N LEU A 14 -2.84 -14.01 3.12
CA LEU A 14 -3.87 -13.70 2.14
C LEU A 14 -4.43 -14.96 1.46
N GLN A 15 -3.59 -15.97 1.21
CA GLN A 15 -4.05 -17.27 0.69
C GLN A 15 -4.85 -18.06 1.75
N SER A 16 -4.50 -17.95 3.03
CA SER A 16 -5.23 -18.64 4.11
C SER A 16 -6.63 -18.05 4.35
N ILE A 17 -6.79 -16.73 4.21
CA ILE A 17 -8.08 -16.03 4.35
C ILE A 17 -9.08 -16.53 3.30
N SER A 18 -8.61 -16.79 2.08
CA SER A 18 -9.45 -17.28 0.96
C SER A 18 -10.30 -18.51 1.32
N ILE A 19 -9.75 -19.44 2.11
CA ILE A 19 -10.41 -20.72 2.43
C ILE A 19 -11.63 -20.52 3.35
N LYS A 20 -11.65 -19.45 4.16
CA LYS A 20 -12.67 -19.24 5.20
C LYS A 20 -13.50 -17.96 5.03
N ALA A 21 -13.08 -17.05 4.15
CA ALA A 21 -13.67 -15.71 4.08
C ALA A 21 -15.00 -15.66 3.31
N ASN A 22 -15.98 -15.01 3.93
CA ASN A 22 -17.21 -14.55 3.27
C ASN A 22 -17.03 -13.18 2.59
N GLU A 23 -15.82 -12.62 2.59
CA GLU A 23 -15.53 -11.26 2.14
C GLU A 23 -15.36 -11.15 0.63
N ARG A 24 -15.72 -9.98 0.08
CA ARG A 24 -15.70 -9.69 -1.37
C ARG A 24 -14.36 -9.16 -1.89
N LEU A 25 -13.54 -8.54 -1.02
CA LEU A 25 -12.23 -7.95 -1.31
C LEU A 25 -11.41 -7.85 -0.01
N LEU A 26 -10.08 -7.89 -0.09
CA LEU A 26 -9.21 -7.56 1.03
C LEU A 26 -9.35 -6.09 1.43
N LYS A 27 -9.39 -5.85 2.74
CA LYS A 27 -9.35 -4.53 3.35
C LYS A 27 -7.91 -4.12 3.64
N GLU A 28 -7.62 -2.83 3.59
CA GLU A 28 -6.31 -2.27 3.96
C GLU A 28 -5.90 -2.71 5.37
N GLU A 29 -6.83 -2.78 6.31
CA GLU A 29 -6.58 -3.24 7.68
C GLU A 29 -6.05 -4.68 7.77
N GLN A 30 -6.51 -5.59 6.90
CA GLN A 30 -6.04 -6.98 6.88
C GLN A 30 -4.59 -7.06 6.38
N ILE A 31 -4.28 -6.28 5.35
CA ILE A 31 -2.92 -6.17 4.81
C ILE A 31 -2.01 -5.55 5.87
N ARG A 32 -2.45 -4.46 6.51
CA ARG A 32 -1.73 -3.79 7.61
C ARG A 32 -1.45 -4.76 8.75
N SER A 33 -2.43 -5.55 9.16
CA SER A 33 -2.29 -6.56 10.21
C SER A 33 -1.28 -7.65 9.85
N SER A 34 -1.30 -8.15 8.62
CA SER A 34 -0.33 -9.15 8.14
C SER A 34 1.11 -8.59 8.14
N ILE A 35 1.29 -7.38 7.59
CA ILE A 35 2.60 -6.71 7.58
C ILE A 35 3.07 -6.41 9.01
N TYR A 36 2.18 -5.95 9.88
CA TYR A 36 2.46 -5.75 11.31
C TYR A 36 3.02 -7.03 11.94
N CYS A 37 2.33 -8.16 11.77
CA CYS A 37 2.76 -9.45 12.32
C CYS A 37 4.12 -9.89 11.75
N SER A 38 4.34 -9.74 10.44
CA SER A 38 5.63 -10.07 9.82
C SER A 38 6.78 -9.25 10.42
N LEU A 39 6.59 -7.93 10.57
CA LEU A 39 7.59 -7.05 11.18
C LEU A 39 7.88 -7.46 12.64
N ARG A 40 6.84 -7.75 13.43
CA ARG A 40 6.99 -8.24 14.81
C ARG A 40 7.79 -9.55 14.86
N ASN A 41 7.48 -10.50 13.97
CA ASN A 41 8.19 -11.78 13.88
C ASN A 41 9.66 -11.61 13.48
N GLN A 42 9.98 -10.57 12.72
CA GLN A 42 11.35 -10.17 12.40
C GLN A 42 12.05 -9.40 13.54
N GLY A 43 11.45 -9.32 14.73
CA GLY A 43 12.02 -8.68 15.92
C GLY A 43 11.90 -7.15 15.95
N TYR A 44 11.05 -6.56 15.10
CA TYR A 44 10.76 -5.13 15.19
C TYR A 44 9.74 -4.84 16.29
N ILE A 45 9.88 -3.69 16.93
CA ILE A 45 8.79 -3.04 17.66
C ILE A 45 7.98 -2.28 16.63
N VAL A 46 6.65 -2.39 16.68
CA VAL A 46 5.74 -1.82 15.68
C VAL A 46 4.58 -1.11 16.37
N ALA A 47 4.32 0.12 15.95
CA ALA A 47 3.16 0.94 16.32
C ALA A 47 2.28 1.17 15.08
N ALA A 48 0.97 0.99 15.23
CA ALA A 48 -0.01 1.28 14.19
C ALA A 48 -0.62 2.67 14.39
N GLU A 49 -0.99 3.35 13.29
CA GLU A 49 -1.72 4.62 13.29
C GLU A 49 -1.08 5.68 14.20
N ARG A 50 0.22 5.92 13.98
CA ARG A 50 1.01 6.84 14.81
C ARG A 50 1.10 8.22 14.14
N ASN A 51 0.78 9.26 14.91
CA ASN A 51 1.03 10.65 14.53
C ASN A 51 2.53 10.96 14.61
N TYR A 52 3.00 11.79 13.68
CA TYR A 52 4.39 12.21 13.55
C TYR A 52 4.95 12.87 14.82
N GLU A 53 4.14 13.74 15.41
CA GLU A 53 4.38 14.42 16.68
C GLU A 53 3.06 14.48 17.46
N LYS A 54 3.14 14.71 18.77
CA LYS A 54 1.95 14.97 19.59
C LYS A 54 1.29 16.24 19.04
N ASN A 55 0.11 16.10 18.41
CA ASN A 55 -0.64 17.14 17.68
C ASN A 55 -0.29 17.35 16.20
N SER A 56 0.52 16.49 15.58
CA SER A 56 0.69 16.50 14.12
C SER A 56 -0.51 15.86 13.43
N GLU A 57 -0.98 16.47 12.33
CA GLU A 57 -1.99 15.89 11.42
C GLU A 57 -1.39 14.82 10.48
N VAL A 58 -0.07 14.61 10.53
CA VAL A 58 0.62 13.64 9.68
C VAL A 58 0.64 12.29 10.38
N GLU A 59 -0.23 11.40 9.93
CA GLU A 59 -0.31 9.99 10.33
C GLU A 59 0.32 9.07 9.27
N CYS A 60 0.73 7.88 9.70
CA CYS A 60 0.99 6.77 8.79
C CYS A 60 0.43 5.46 9.35
N ASP A 61 0.28 4.47 8.47
CA ASP A 61 -0.24 3.16 8.86
C ASP A 61 0.63 2.44 9.90
N LEU A 62 1.96 2.38 9.69
CA LEU A 62 2.89 1.66 10.55
C LEU A 62 4.21 2.43 10.77
N VAL A 63 4.65 2.48 12.03
CA VAL A 63 5.99 2.90 12.44
C VAL A 63 6.69 1.75 13.13
N PHE A 64 7.93 1.45 12.77
CA PHE A 64 8.65 0.31 13.31
C PHE A 64 10.16 0.56 13.47
N TRP A 65 10.77 -0.10 14.47
CA TRP A 65 12.19 0.05 14.80
C TRP A 65 12.72 -1.21 15.50
N ARG A 66 14.05 -1.43 15.48
CA ARG A 66 14.68 -2.58 16.18
C ARG A 66 15.32 -2.21 17.51
N ASN A 67 15.78 -0.97 17.68
CA ASN A 67 16.52 -0.52 18.86
C ASN A 67 15.89 0.77 19.39
N SER A 68 16.15 1.14 20.64
CA SER A 68 15.63 2.38 21.28
C SER A 68 16.22 3.68 20.71
N LYS A 69 16.78 3.65 19.49
CA LYS A 69 17.43 4.76 18.82
C LYS A 69 16.45 5.43 17.86
N PRO A 70 16.16 6.75 17.99
CA PRO A 70 15.26 7.48 17.11
C PRO A 70 15.61 7.37 15.62
N GLU A 71 16.90 7.27 15.28
CA GLU A 71 17.40 7.12 13.92
C GLU A 71 17.15 5.72 13.30
N SER A 72 16.63 4.76 14.08
CA SER A 72 16.27 3.42 13.61
C SER A 72 14.78 3.27 13.28
N GLU A 73 14.01 4.36 13.38
CA GLU A 73 12.61 4.38 13.01
C GLU A 73 12.43 4.30 11.49
N SER A 74 11.47 3.47 11.08
CA SER A 74 11.00 3.31 9.71
C SER A 74 9.50 3.55 9.66
N TRP A 75 9.05 4.21 8.61
CA TRP A 75 7.67 4.65 8.42
C TRP A 75 7.09 4.01 7.18
N MET A 76 5.84 3.55 7.25
CA MET A 76 5.21 2.81 6.17
C MET A 76 3.75 3.20 6.02
N GLU A 77 3.39 3.63 4.82
CA GLU A 77 2.02 3.81 4.38
C GLU A 77 1.62 2.64 3.48
N ILE A 78 0.40 2.13 3.63
CA ILE A 78 -0.11 0.93 2.97
C ILE A 78 -1.43 1.29 2.30
N LYS A 79 -1.45 1.23 0.98
CA LYS A 79 -2.65 1.47 0.18
C LYS A 79 -3.02 0.26 -0.65
N THR A 80 -4.32 0.13 -0.89
CA THR A 80 -4.87 -0.74 -1.91
C THR A 80 -5.12 0.01 -3.20
N ALA A 81 -5.13 -0.72 -4.32
CA ALA A 81 -5.70 -0.22 -5.56
C ALA A 81 -7.05 -0.86 -5.85
N ARG A 82 -7.92 -0.08 -6.50
CA ARG A 82 -9.16 -0.58 -7.08
C ARG A 82 -8.86 -1.64 -8.13
N TYR A 83 -9.78 -2.58 -8.17
CA TYR A 83 -9.83 -3.67 -9.13
C TYR A 83 -10.27 -3.25 -10.56
N SER A 84 -9.89 -4.08 -11.55
CA SER A 84 -10.21 -4.09 -13.00
C SER A 84 -11.65 -3.67 -13.39
N LYS A 85 -11.80 -3.17 -14.63
CA LYS A 85 -13.04 -2.67 -15.27
C LYS A 85 -14.06 -3.76 -15.64
N ALA A 86 -14.04 -4.94 -15.02
CA ALA A 86 -14.99 -5.99 -15.32
C ALA A 86 -16.44 -5.47 -15.19
N LYS A 87 -17.18 -5.49 -16.30
CA LYS A 87 -18.49 -4.83 -16.45
C LYS A 87 -19.50 -5.37 -15.43
N ASP A 88 -19.40 -6.67 -15.16
CA ASP A 88 -20.26 -7.46 -14.25
C ASP A 88 -19.63 -7.70 -12.88
N ASP A 89 -18.68 -6.86 -12.47
CA ASP A 89 -18.04 -6.96 -11.16
C ASP A 89 -19.00 -6.55 -10.03
N VAL A 90 -19.71 -7.52 -9.46
CA VAL A 90 -20.59 -7.34 -8.30
C VAL A 90 -19.84 -6.93 -7.02
N ARG A 91 -18.50 -7.02 -6.96
CA ARG A 91 -17.69 -6.57 -5.81
C ARG A 91 -17.55 -5.07 -5.75
N LYS A 92 -17.69 -4.38 -6.89
CA LYS A 92 -17.77 -2.92 -6.89
C LYS A 92 -18.99 -2.47 -6.12
N LEU A 93 -19.94 -3.35 -5.81
CA LEU A 93 -21.20 -2.98 -5.18
C LEU A 93 -21.15 -3.17 -3.66
N ASP A 94 -21.63 -2.16 -2.92
CA ASP A 94 -21.91 -2.22 -1.49
C ASP A 94 -23.09 -3.16 -1.18
N LYS A 95 -23.51 -3.22 0.08
CA LYS A 95 -24.66 -4.03 0.51
C LYS A 95 -25.99 -3.62 -0.11
N PHE A 96 -26.05 -2.46 -0.76
CA PHE A 96 -27.23 -1.90 -1.44
C PHE A 96 -27.12 -1.94 -2.97
N GLY A 97 -26.10 -2.60 -3.53
CA GLY A 97 -25.93 -2.67 -4.98
C GLY A 97 -25.37 -1.39 -5.60
N LYS A 98 -24.80 -0.46 -4.82
CA LYS A 98 -24.18 0.79 -5.30
C LYS A 98 -22.68 0.68 -5.35
N ASN A 99 -22.02 1.40 -6.26
CA ASN A 99 -20.56 1.33 -6.37
C ASN A 99 -19.87 1.80 -5.05
N SER A 100 -19.23 0.89 -4.32
CA SER A 100 -18.53 1.10 -3.04
C SER A 100 -17.18 1.81 -3.21
N TRP A 101 -16.64 1.83 -4.43
CA TRP A 101 -15.44 2.58 -4.77
C TRP A 101 -15.82 3.98 -5.25
N ASN A 102 -15.65 4.95 -4.36
CA ASN A 102 -16.04 6.34 -4.61
C ASN A 102 -15.07 7.10 -5.55
N ASN A 103 -13.86 6.57 -5.79
CA ASN A 103 -12.84 7.22 -6.60
C ASN A 103 -12.55 6.47 -7.93
N GLY A 104 -12.48 7.25 -9.02
CA GLY A 104 -11.99 6.78 -10.32
C GLY A 104 -10.47 6.62 -10.35
N GLU A 105 -9.91 6.23 -11.50
CA GLU A 105 -8.46 6.07 -11.71
C GLU A 105 -7.68 7.32 -11.26
N LYS A 106 -8.06 8.52 -11.76
CA LYS A 106 -7.47 9.80 -11.32
C LYS A 106 -7.56 10.04 -9.81
N GLY A 107 -8.68 9.66 -9.20
CA GLY A 107 -8.91 9.86 -7.76
C GLY A 107 -8.01 8.99 -6.90
N GLN A 108 -7.71 7.76 -7.33
CA GLN A 108 -6.74 6.91 -6.65
C GLN A 108 -5.31 7.43 -6.78
N PHE A 109 -4.90 7.81 -8.00
CA PHE A 109 -3.59 8.43 -8.18
C PHE A 109 -3.41 9.65 -7.28
N ASN A 110 -4.41 10.52 -7.20
CA ASN A 110 -4.38 11.68 -6.31
C ASN A 110 -4.30 11.29 -4.83
N SER A 111 -4.93 10.18 -4.42
CA SER A 111 -4.79 9.66 -3.06
C SER A 111 -3.35 9.23 -2.79
N TRP A 112 -2.79 8.35 -3.63
CA TRP A 112 -1.42 7.87 -3.49
C TRP A 112 -0.40 9.01 -3.50
N LYS A 113 -0.59 10.01 -4.38
CA LYS A 113 0.23 11.22 -4.43
C LYS A 113 0.20 11.98 -3.12
N LYS A 114 -0.99 12.21 -2.55
CA LYS A 114 -1.13 12.90 -1.26
C LYS A 114 -0.41 12.14 -0.16
N ASP A 115 -0.59 10.83 -0.08
CA ASP A 115 0.02 10.01 0.96
C ASP A 115 1.55 9.99 0.88
N ILE A 116 2.10 9.89 -0.33
CA ILE A 116 3.55 10.00 -0.54
C ILE A 116 4.04 11.42 -0.19
N GLN A 117 3.29 12.47 -0.53
CA GLN A 117 3.65 13.86 -0.22
C GLN A 117 3.65 14.17 1.28
N LYS A 118 2.82 13.50 2.09
CA LYS A 118 2.85 13.64 3.55
C LYS A 118 4.25 13.35 4.12
N PHE A 119 5.00 12.44 3.51
CA PHE A 119 6.35 12.08 3.91
C PHE A 119 7.43 13.16 3.65
N ASN A 120 7.07 14.26 2.98
CA ASN A 120 7.92 15.45 2.89
C ASN A 120 7.74 16.39 4.08
N LEU A 121 6.68 16.23 4.87
CA LEU A 121 6.41 17.05 6.06
C LEU A 121 7.18 16.55 7.30
N LEU A 122 8.03 15.55 7.13
CA LEU A 122 8.74 14.89 8.21
C LEU A 122 10.02 15.65 8.54
N ASN A 123 10.14 16.10 9.79
CA ASN A 123 11.30 16.86 10.27
C ASN A 123 12.63 16.09 10.12
N ASN A 124 12.59 14.77 10.33
CA ASN A 124 13.76 13.92 10.12
C ASN A 124 13.75 13.35 8.69
N ILE A 125 14.64 13.85 7.84
CA ILE A 125 14.77 13.40 6.45
C ILE A 125 15.48 12.05 6.30
N GLU A 126 16.24 11.63 7.31
CA GLU A 126 17.07 10.42 7.28
C GLU A 126 16.30 9.15 7.64
N VAL A 127 15.07 9.27 8.16
CA VAL A 127 14.23 8.10 8.47
C VAL A 127 13.89 7.34 7.19
N GLU A 128 13.87 6.02 7.29
CA GLU A 128 13.45 5.18 6.18
C GLU A 128 11.93 5.25 6.02
N LYS A 129 11.48 5.41 4.78
CA LYS A 129 10.08 5.67 4.45
C LYS A 129 9.67 4.72 3.33
N TYR A 130 8.51 4.09 3.49
CA TYR A 130 8.02 3.07 2.60
C TYR A 130 6.57 3.39 2.18
N PHE A 131 6.28 3.22 0.89
CA PHE A 131 4.91 3.19 0.40
C PHE A 131 4.63 1.79 -0.15
N VAL A 132 3.63 1.13 0.41
CA VAL A 132 3.22 -0.23 0.02
C VAL A 132 1.93 -0.12 -0.78
N LEU A 133 1.96 -0.60 -2.02
CA LEU A 133 0.77 -0.68 -2.87
C LEU A 133 0.40 -2.15 -3.08
N VAL A 134 -0.79 -2.52 -2.64
CA VAL A 134 -1.36 -3.86 -2.83
C VAL A 134 -2.51 -3.81 -3.83
N GLU A 135 -2.37 -4.54 -4.92
CA GLU A 135 -3.38 -4.63 -5.97
C GLU A 135 -3.93 -6.05 -6.04
N GLN A 136 -5.24 -6.18 -5.86
CA GLN A 136 -5.98 -7.40 -6.18
C GLN A 136 -6.45 -7.28 -7.63
N CYS A 137 -6.05 -8.20 -8.50
CA CYS A 137 -6.28 -8.10 -9.94
C CYS A 137 -7.03 -9.32 -10.50
N PHE A 138 -7.95 -9.06 -11.44
CA PHE A 138 -8.43 -10.08 -12.39
C PHE A 138 -7.40 -10.28 -13.49
N ASP A 139 -6.98 -9.12 -14.01
CA ASP A 139 -6.38 -8.90 -15.31
C ASP A 139 -5.14 -8.03 -15.02
N ASP A 140 -5.03 -6.92 -15.74
CA ASP A 140 -3.97 -5.94 -15.61
C ASP A 140 -4.04 -5.16 -14.29
N SER A 141 -2.85 -4.87 -13.77
CA SER A 141 -2.64 -3.95 -12.66
C SER A 141 -3.02 -2.52 -13.07
N LEU A 142 -3.73 -1.81 -12.18
CA LEU A 142 -4.07 -0.41 -12.42
C LEU A 142 -2.80 0.43 -12.44
N PHE A 143 -1.87 0.16 -11.53
CA PHE A 143 -0.58 0.81 -11.51
C PHE A 143 0.20 0.59 -12.81
N ASP A 144 0.32 -0.65 -13.29
CA ASP A 144 1.08 -0.97 -14.51
C ASP A 144 0.44 -0.30 -15.75
N LYS A 145 -0.90 -0.28 -15.83
CA LYS A 145 -1.63 0.45 -16.87
C LYS A 145 -1.33 1.95 -16.82
N MET A 146 -1.47 2.57 -15.64
CA MET A 146 -1.18 4.00 -15.48
C MET A 146 0.27 4.30 -15.81
N ASN A 147 1.20 3.48 -15.34
CA ASN A 147 2.63 3.68 -15.49
C ASN A 147 3.08 3.53 -16.95
N SER A 148 2.62 2.50 -17.66
CA SER A 148 2.95 2.30 -19.08
C SER A 148 2.47 3.46 -19.96
N GLN A 149 1.27 3.97 -19.69
CA GLN A 149 0.66 5.08 -20.43
C GLN A 149 1.01 6.47 -19.87
N ASN A 150 1.80 6.53 -18.80
CA ASN A 150 2.08 7.74 -18.02
C ASN A 150 0.82 8.56 -17.67
N LEU A 151 -0.29 7.87 -17.34
CA LEU A 151 -1.53 8.52 -16.96
C LEU A 151 -1.33 9.34 -15.69
N TYR A 152 -1.90 10.55 -15.70
CA TYR A 152 -1.85 11.48 -14.57
C TYR A 152 -0.41 11.81 -14.11
N GLU A 153 0.58 11.64 -15.00
CA GLU A 153 1.99 11.90 -14.72
C GLU A 153 2.56 10.99 -13.62
N ILE A 154 2.04 9.77 -13.49
CA ILE A 154 2.48 8.82 -12.46
C ILE A 154 3.99 8.53 -12.49
N LYS A 155 4.66 8.65 -13.66
CA LYS A 155 6.12 8.49 -13.75
C LYS A 155 6.89 9.60 -13.06
N GLN A 156 6.33 10.81 -12.92
CA GLN A 156 6.98 11.86 -12.14
C GLN A 156 7.01 11.51 -10.65
N LEU A 157 6.00 10.79 -10.17
CA LEU A 157 5.89 10.39 -8.76
C LEU A 157 6.67 9.10 -8.47
N PHE A 158 6.55 8.09 -9.32
CA PHE A 158 7.09 6.75 -9.07
C PHE A 158 8.26 6.35 -9.96
N GLY A 159 8.53 7.05 -11.06
CA GLY A 159 9.44 6.61 -12.11
C GLY A 159 10.90 6.44 -11.67
N GLU A 160 11.33 7.21 -10.68
CA GLU A 160 12.68 7.16 -10.10
C GLU A 160 12.73 6.39 -8.77
N LEU A 161 11.58 5.99 -8.22
CA LEU A 161 11.53 5.29 -6.95
C LEU A 161 12.00 3.84 -7.13
N LYS A 162 12.95 3.42 -6.30
CA LYS A 162 13.28 2.00 -6.18
C LYS A 162 12.12 1.28 -5.52
N TYR A 163 11.75 0.13 -6.08
CA TYR A 163 10.72 -0.70 -5.48
C TYR A 163 10.98 -2.19 -5.73
N ASN A 164 10.50 -2.98 -4.78
CA ASN A 164 10.41 -4.43 -4.92
C ASN A 164 8.97 -4.79 -5.30
N LYS A 165 8.80 -5.75 -6.21
CA LYS A 165 7.50 -6.27 -6.64
C LYS A 165 7.45 -7.77 -6.39
N ILE A 166 6.36 -8.23 -5.77
CA ILE A 166 5.97 -9.65 -5.82
C ILE A 166 4.59 -9.76 -6.47
N GLU A 167 4.41 -10.82 -7.24
CA GLU A 167 3.15 -11.22 -7.84
C GLU A 167 2.89 -12.67 -7.48
N PHE A 168 1.68 -12.97 -7.00
CA PHE A 168 1.30 -14.34 -6.66
C PHE A 168 -0.18 -14.60 -6.95
N GLU A 169 -0.48 -15.87 -7.23
CA GLU A 169 -1.85 -16.32 -7.43
C GLU A 169 -2.64 -16.17 -6.14
N LEU A 170 -3.81 -15.54 -6.27
CA LEU A 170 -4.73 -15.29 -5.16
C LEU A 170 -6.14 -15.54 -5.67
N LYS A 171 -6.62 -16.79 -5.57
CA LYS A 171 -7.99 -17.17 -5.90
C LYS A 171 -8.89 -17.01 -4.68
N TRP A 172 -9.96 -16.24 -4.80
CA TRP A 172 -10.94 -16.04 -3.74
C TRP A 172 -12.27 -16.67 -4.13
N ASN A 173 -12.88 -17.40 -3.21
CA ASN A 173 -14.13 -18.14 -3.50
C ASN A 173 -15.30 -17.22 -3.92
N LYS A 174 -15.32 -15.97 -3.46
CA LYS A 174 -16.41 -15.00 -3.70
C LYS A 174 -15.99 -13.76 -4.48
N ALA A 175 -14.77 -13.76 -5.03
CA ALA A 175 -14.22 -12.64 -5.76
C ALA A 175 -13.39 -13.18 -6.93
N PRO A 176 -13.60 -12.74 -8.18
CA PRO A 176 -12.77 -13.16 -9.28
C PRO A 176 -11.40 -12.47 -9.21
N VAL A 177 -10.65 -12.69 -8.14
CA VAL A 177 -9.24 -12.30 -8.06
C VAL A 177 -8.47 -13.50 -8.59
N ASN A 178 -7.56 -13.25 -9.53
CA ASN A 178 -6.65 -14.28 -10.04
C ASN A 178 -5.27 -14.11 -9.41
N LYS A 179 -4.89 -12.86 -9.10
CA LYS A 179 -3.58 -12.54 -8.58
C LYS A 179 -3.58 -11.34 -7.65
N CYS A 180 -2.57 -11.31 -6.79
CA CYS A 180 -2.21 -10.18 -5.98
C CYS A 180 -0.84 -9.67 -6.42
N ILE A 181 -0.69 -8.35 -6.53
CA ILE A 181 0.58 -7.70 -6.78
C ILE A 181 0.86 -6.78 -5.60
N VAL A 182 2.04 -6.92 -5.01
CA VAL A 182 2.50 -6.06 -3.92
C VAL A 182 3.74 -5.33 -4.40
N ARG A 183 3.75 -4.01 -4.25
CA ARG A 183 4.93 -3.16 -4.48
C ARG A 183 5.30 -2.46 -3.19
N ILE A 184 6.58 -2.50 -2.82
CA ILE A 184 7.13 -1.72 -1.71
C ILE A 184 8.11 -0.73 -2.31
N PHE A 185 7.73 0.54 -2.33
CA PHE A 185 8.54 1.65 -2.79
C PHE A 185 9.36 2.21 -1.63
N GLU A 186 10.66 2.36 -1.85
CA GLU A 186 11.57 3.04 -0.93
C GLU A 186 11.56 4.54 -1.23
N LEU A 187 11.22 5.36 -0.24
CA LEU A 187 11.09 6.81 -0.38
C LEU A 187 12.32 7.57 0.17
N LYS A 188 13.47 6.89 0.28
CA LYS A 188 14.70 7.38 0.93
C LYS A 188 15.28 8.69 0.36
N ASN A 189 14.82 9.12 -0.82
CA ASN A 189 15.20 10.38 -1.46
C ASN A 189 14.02 11.29 -1.87
N TYR A 190 12.78 10.91 -1.55
CA TYR A 190 11.61 11.67 -1.99
C TYR A 190 11.56 13.07 -1.36
N SER A 191 12.08 13.22 -0.14
CA SER A 191 12.14 14.48 0.62
C SER A 191 13.14 15.52 0.08
N LYS A 192 13.83 15.26 -1.05
CA LYS A 192 14.71 16.25 -1.70
C LYS A 192 14.06 16.93 -2.92
N GLN A 193 12.84 16.54 -3.29
CA GLN A 193 12.13 17.22 -4.37
C GLN A 193 11.50 18.52 -3.82
N PRO A 194 11.83 19.69 -4.37
CA PRO A 194 11.19 20.93 -3.94
C PRO A 194 9.67 20.80 -4.16
N LEU A 195 8.90 21.20 -3.15
CA LEU A 195 7.46 21.39 -3.29
C LEU A 195 7.25 22.45 -4.38
N ILE A 196 6.93 22.02 -5.59
CA ILE A 196 6.45 22.94 -6.62
C ILE A 196 5.05 23.35 -6.16
N ALA A 197 4.97 24.53 -5.55
CA ALA A 197 3.71 25.20 -5.28
C ALA A 197 3.03 25.48 -6.64
N HIS A 198 1.82 24.96 -6.82
CA HIS A 198 0.92 25.36 -7.89
C HIS A 198 -0.05 26.40 -7.35
#